data_AF-A0ABD1DJW0-F1
#
_entry.id   AF-A0ABD1DJW0-F1
#
_cell.length_a   1.000
_cell.length_b   1.000
_cell.length_c   1.000
_cell.angle_alpha   90.00
_cell.angle_beta   90.00
_cell.angle_gamma   90.00
#
_symmetry.space_group_name_H-M   'P 1'
#
loop_
_entity.id
_entity.type
_entity.pdbx_description
1 polymer ?
#
loop_
_entity_poly.entity_id
_entity_poly.type
_entity_poly.pdbx_seq_one_letter_code
_entity_poly.pdbx_strand_id
1 'polypeptide(L)'
;MSFLNNLKKVFHLGGGDAKKKRIFNNIRMDTDPADFWDMIGELGDGAFGKVYKAQNKETRQLAAAKMCTLEDEENLSDHMVEIDILSEIKHGNIVELYEAYSIDDKLW
;
A
#
# COMPACT_ATOMS: atom_id res chain seq x y z
N MET A 1 -15.33 46.94 -15.45
CA MET A 1 -15.40 46.66 -14.00
C MET A 1 -15.19 45.16 -13.80
N SER A 2 -14.00 44.60 -13.99
CA SER A 2 -12.88 44.49 -13.03
C SER A 2 -13.29 43.97 -11.65
N PHE A 3 -13.38 42.64 -11.50
CA PHE A 3 -13.41 41.95 -10.20
C PHE A 3 -12.52 40.70 -10.13
N LEU A 4 -11.72 40.38 -11.15
CA LEU A 4 -10.92 39.13 -11.20
C LEU A 4 -9.39 39.30 -11.20
N ASN A 5 -8.87 40.51 -10.97
CA ASN A 5 -7.42 40.75 -11.10
C ASN A 5 -6.57 40.50 -9.84
N ASN A 6 -7.15 40.07 -8.71
CA ASN A 6 -6.39 39.94 -7.46
C ASN A 6 -6.13 38.53 -6.94
N LEU A 7 -6.51 37.47 -7.67
CA LEU A 7 -6.16 36.09 -7.27
C LEU A 7 -4.99 35.48 -8.08
N LYS A 8 -4.44 36.20 -9.07
CA LYS A 8 -3.23 35.78 -9.80
C LYS A 8 -1.92 36.23 -9.16
N LYS A 9 -1.96 37.01 -8.07
CA LYS A 9 -0.77 37.58 -7.41
C LYS A 9 -0.31 36.83 -6.15
N VAL A 10 -0.98 35.73 -5.79
CA VAL A 10 -0.62 34.84 -4.66
C VAL A 10 -0.14 33.47 -5.16
N PHE A 11 0.41 33.40 -6.36
CA PHE A 11 1.01 32.18 -6.90
C PHE A 11 2.35 32.50 -7.57
N HIS A 12 3.29 33.07 -6.83
CA HIS A 12 4.72 33.00 -7.15
C HIS A 12 5.59 33.15 -5.88
N LEU A 13 5.59 32.11 -5.05
CA LEU A 13 6.80 31.57 -4.42
C LEU A 13 6.90 30.16 -5.02
N GLY A 14 7.87 29.84 -5.86
CA GLY A 14 9.27 29.69 -5.49
C GLY A 14 9.61 28.22 -5.75
N GLY A 15 10.63 27.97 -6.58
CA GLY A 15 11.00 26.64 -7.04
C GLY A 15 11.24 25.65 -5.90
N GLY A 16 10.76 24.43 -6.11
CA GLY A 16 11.00 23.30 -5.25
C GLY A 16 10.09 22.16 -5.70
N ASP A 17 10.68 21.12 -6.29
CA ASP A 17 10.09 19.80 -6.42
C ASP A 17 9.78 19.24 -5.03
N ALA A 18 8.74 19.77 -4.38
CA ALA A 18 8.16 19.15 -3.23
C ALA A 18 7.28 18.01 -3.75
N LYS A 19 7.90 16.84 -3.96
CA LYS A 19 7.17 15.56 -4.00
C LYS A 19 6.26 15.57 -2.77
N LYS A 20 4.99 15.87 -2.95
CA LYS A 20 3.96 15.72 -1.91
C LYS A 20 4.04 14.25 -1.52
N LYS A 21 4.67 13.94 -0.38
CA LYS A 21 4.68 12.57 0.16
C LYS A 21 3.22 12.15 0.26
N ARG A 22 2.78 11.25 -0.63
CA ARG A 22 1.48 10.62 -0.50
C ARG A 22 1.54 9.85 0.81
N ILE A 23 0.62 10.17 1.71
CA ILE A 23 0.53 9.50 3.00
C ILE A 23 -0.29 8.24 2.75
N PHE A 24 0.31 7.07 2.92
CA PHE A 24 -0.37 5.79 2.81
C PHE A 24 -0.82 5.38 4.21
N ASN A 25 -2.09 5.63 4.53
CA ASN A 25 -2.60 5.42 5.90
C ASN A 25 -2.70 3.93 6.27
N ASN A 26 -2.95 3.08 5.28
CA ASN A 26 -3.22 1.65 5.45
C ASN A 26 -2.00 0.77 5.14
N ILE A 27 -0.82 1.36 4.96
CA ILE A 27 0.43 0.64 4.60
C ILE A 27 1.54 1.02 5.57
N ARG A 28 2.20 0.00 6.12
CA ARG A 28 3.41 0.15 6.95
C ARG A 28 4.63 0.29 6.03
N MET A 29 5.08 1.53 5.84
CA MET A 29 6.23 1.85 4.99
C MET A 29 7.56 1.48 5.67
N ASP A 30 8.56 1.14 4.86
CA ASP A 30 9.93 0.84 5.28
C ASP A 30 10.01 -0.22 6.40
N THR A 31 9.08 -1.18 6.38
CA THR A 31 8.93 -2.21 7.41
C THR A 31 8.97 -3.61 6.79
N ASP A 32 9.83 -4.49 7.31
CA ASP A 32 9.93 -5.86 6.82
C ASP A 32 8.81 -6.73 7.42
N PRO A 33 7.91 -7.32 6.62
CA PRO A 33 6.89 -8.24 7.12
C PRO A 33 7.50 -9.48 7.81
N ALA A 34 8.73 -9.85 7.45
CA ALA A 34 9.45 -10.98 8.05
C ALA A 34 9.75 -10.75 9.54
N ASP A 35 9.66 -9.53 10.06
CA ASP A 35 9.78 -9.26 11.51
C ASP A 35 8.57 -9.81 12.28
N PHE A 36 7.38 -9.79 11.68
CA PHE A 36 6.10 -10.13 12.31
C PHE A 36 5.52 -11.48 11.85
N TRP A 37 5.90 -11.93 10.65
CA TRP A 37 5.33 -13.11 10.01
C TRP A 37 6.42 -14.09 9.56
N ASP A 38 6.17 -15.38 9.78
CA ASP A 38 6.97 -16.45 9.20
C ASP A 38 6.35 -16.87 7.85
N MET A 39 7.10 -16.73 6.74
CA MET A 39 6.68 -17.25 5.44
C MET A 39 6.95 -18.76 5.38
N ILE A 40 5.90 -19.56 5.50
CA ILE A 40 5.99 -21.03 5.64
C ILE A 40 6.20 -21.72 4.28
N GLY A 41 5.62 -21.17 3.21
CA GLY A 41 5.74 -21.73 1.88
C GLY A 41 4.91 -21.00 0.84
N GLU A 42 5.19 -21.25 -0.44
CA GLU A 42 4.43 -20.68 -1.55
C GLU A 42 3.07 -21.40 -1.69
N LEU A 43 2.00 -20.61 -1.87
CA LEU A 43 0.65 -21.09 -2.17
C LEU A 43 0.35 -21.04 -3.67
N GLY A 44 0.96 -20.08 -4.38
CA GLY A 44 0.84 -19.99 -5.83
C GLY A 44 1.57 -18.78 -6.41
N ASP A 45 1.69 -18.78 -7.73
CA ASP A 45 2.31 -17.74 -8.54
C ASP A 45 1.33 -17.37 -9.67
N GLY A 46 0.94 -16.11 -9.75
CA GLY A 46 -0.05 -15.63 -10.70
C GLY A 46 0.38 -14.34 -11.37
N ALA A 47 -0.48 -13.83 -12.27
CA ALA A 47 -0.21 -12.60 -13.01
C ALA A 47 0.02 -11.36 -12.12
N PHE A 48 -0.47 -11.38 -10.88
CA PHE A 48 -0.42 -10.26 -9.93
C PHE A 48 0.54 -10.50 -8.77
N GLY A 49 1.49 -11.42 -8.94
CA GLY A 49 2.50 -11.73 -7.93
C GLY A 49 2.34 -13.09 -7.26
N LYS A 50 3.24 -13.34 -6.31
CA LYS A 50 3.34 -14.61 -5.58
C LYS A 50 2.56 -14.52 -4.28
N VAL A 51 1.88 -15.60 -3.94
CA VAL A 51 1.15 -15.71 -2.67
C VAL A 51 1.82 -16.75 -1.79
N TYR A 52 2.09 -16.39 -0.55
CA TYR A 52 2.72 -17.24 0.44
C TYR A 52 1.77 -17.55 1.59
N LYS A 53 1.90 -18.74 2.16
CA LYS A 53 1.33 -19.07 3.46
C LYS A 53 2.20 -18.42 4.53
N ALA A 54 1.63 -17.53 5.30
CA ALA A 54 2.30 -16.84 6.39
C ALA A 54 1.71 -17.24 7.74
N GLN A 55 2.53 -17.16 8.80
CA GLN A 55 2.07 -17.32 10.17
C GLN A 55 2.54 -16.16 11.03
N ASN A 56 1.62 -15.52 11.75
CA ASN A 56 1.96 -14.47 12.68
C ASN A 56 2.80 -15.05 13.81
N LYS A 57 3.93 -14.44 14.11
CA LYS A 57 4.87 -14.95 15.13
C LYS A 57 4.29 -14.89 16.54
N GLU A 58 3.49 -13.88 16.84
CA GLU A 58 2.90 -13.66 18.16
C GLU A 58 1.59 -14.43 18.32
N THR A 59 0.62 -14.21 17.42
CA THR A 59 -0.73 -14.76 17.54
C THR A 59 -0.87 -16.18 17.01
N ARG A 60 0.15 -16.66 16.27
CA ARG A 60 0.15 -17.95 15.54
C ARG A 60 -0.94 -18.08 14.47
N GLN A 61 -1.64 -16.99 14.15
CA GLN A 61 -2.65 -16.92 13.10
C GLN A 61 -2.02 -17.21 11.73
N LEU A 62 -2.70 -18.01 10.91
CA LEU A 62 -2.30 -18.26 9.53
C LEU A 62 -2.97 -17.23 8.60
N ALA A 63 -2.20 -16.75 7.63
CA ALA A 63 -2.66 -15.81 6.60
C ALA A 63 -2.08 -16.17 5.22
N ALA A 64 -2.65 -15.58 4.17
CA ALA A 64 -2.05 -15.52 2.85
C ALA A 64 -1.37 -14.16 2.69
N ALA A 65 -0.10 -14.13 2.29
CA ALA A 65 0.66 -12.92 2.04
C ALA A 65 0.92 -12.80 0.53
N LYS A 66 0.42 -11.73 -0.10
CA LYS A 66 0.56 -11.48 -1.54
C LYS A 66 1.73 -10.54 -1.75
N MET A 67 2.83 -11.03 -2.32
CA MET A 67 3.97 -10.20 -2.67
C MET A 67 3.84 -9.70 -4.11
N CYS A 68 3.73 -8.39 -4.27
CA CYS A 68 3.78 -7.70 -5.55
C CYS A 68 5.10 -6.96 -5.69
N THR A 69 5.68 -6.94 -6.89
CA THR A 69 6.82 -6.06 -7.22
C THR A 69 6.26 -4.78 -7.82
N LEU A 70 6.65 -3.64 -7.28
CA LEU A 70 6.22 -2.33 -7.75
C LEU A 70 7.19 -1.87 -8.85
N GLU A 71 6.82 -2.10 -10.11
CA GLU A 71 7.65 -1.69 -11.25
C GLU A 71 7.49 -0.20 -11.59
N ASP A 72 6.34 0.39 -11.28
CA ASP A 72 6.00 1.80 -11.54
C ASP A 72 4.97 2.39 -10.55
N GLU A 73 4.76 3.72 -10.61
CA GLU A 73 3.79 4.42 -9.75
C GLU A 73 2.32 4.06 -10.08
N GLU A 74 2.02 3.61 -11.31
CA GLU A 74 0.67 3.23 -11.72
C GLU A 74 0.25 1.91 -11.04
N ASN A 75 1.11 0.89 -11.02
CA ASN A 75 0.88 -0.36 -10.30
C ASN A 75 0.67 -0.16 -8.80
N LEU A 76 1.40 0.80 -8.20
CA LEU A 76 1.18 1.17 -6.80
C LEU A 76 -0.22 1.72 -6.58
N SER A 77 -0.74 2.53 -7.50
CA SER A 77 -2.06 3.16 -7.36
C SER A 77 -3.22 2.16 -7.37
N ASP A 78 -3.14 1.12 -8.21
CA ASP A 78 -4.16 0.06 -8.27
C ASP A 78 -4.18 -0.76 -6.99
N HIS A 79 -3.00 -1.12 -6.46
CA HIS A 79 -2.90 -1.84 -5.19
C HIS A 79 -3.36 -1.02 -3.99
N MET A 80 -3.16 0.30 -4.01
CA MET A 80 -3.68 1.17 -2.95
C MET A 80 -5.20 1.14 -2.88
N VAL A 81 -5.87 1.18 -4.04
CA VAL A 81 -7.34 1.09 -4.08
C VAL A 81 -7.82 -0.24 -3.51
N GLU A 82 -7.15 -1.35 -3.84
CA GLU A 82 -7.43 -2.67 -3.26
C GLU A 82 -7.28 -2.66 -1.73
N ILE A 83 -6.18 -2.10 -1.21
CA ILE A 83 -5.90 -2.00 0.22
C ILE A 83 -6.93 -1.13 0.94
N ASP A 84 -7.25 0.04 0.40
CA ASP A 84 -8.21 0.96 1.01
C ASP A 84 -9.60 0.32 1.11
N ILE A 85 -10.07 -0.34 0.04
CA ILE A 85 -11.35 -1.06 0.05
C ILE A 85 -11.36 -2.17 1.11
N LEU A 86 -10.32 -3.00 1.15
CA LEU A 86 -10.27 -4.12 2.10
C LEU A 86 -10.06 -3.66 3.56
N SER A 87 -9.46 -2.49 3.78
CA SER A 87 -9.29 -1.91 5.11
C SER A 87 -10.62 -1.51 5.77
N GLU A 88 -11.63 -1.17 4.95
CA GLU A 88 -12.94 -0.71 5.42
C GLU A 88 -13.99 -1.83 5.52
N ILE A 89 -13.75 -2.99 4.88
CA ILE A 89 -14.74 -4.06 4.77
C ILE A 89 -14.42 -5.23 5.71
N LYS A 90 -15.33 -5.50 6.66
CA LYS A 90 -15.30 -6.69 7.51
C LYS A 90 -16.58 -7.49 7.37
N HIS A 91 -16.52 -8.59 6.62
CA HIS A 91 -17.68 -9.43 6.34
C HIS A 91 -17.31 -10.90 6.14
N GLY A 92 -18.14 -11.84 6.60
CA GLY A 92 -17.84 -13.28 6.57
C GLY A 92 -17.76 -13.93 5.18
N ASN A 93 -18.12 -13.20 4.12
CA ASN A 93 -18.02 -13.65 2.72
C ASN A 93 -17.02 -12.85 1.89
N ILE A 94 -16.23 -11.99 2.52
CA ILE A 94 -15.20 -11.18 1.87
C ILE A 94 -13.89 -11.48 2.58
N VAL A 95 -12.80 -11.56 1.82
CA VAL A 95 -11.47 -11.74 2.39
C VAL A 95 -11.11 -10.54 3.27
N GLU A 96 -10.57 -10.79 4.45
CA GLU A 96 -10.14 -9.72 5.37
C GLU A 96 -8.67 -9.39 5.12
N LEU A 97 -8.36 -8.11 4.98
CA LEU A 97 -6.99 -7.61 5.02
C LEU A 97 -6.56 -7.48 6.48
N TYR A 98 -5.46 -8.15 6.85
CA TYR A 98 -4.89 -8.03 8.18
C TYR A 98 -3.96 -6.82 8.30
N GLU A 99 -2.95 -6.75 7.43
CA GLU A 99 -1.91 -5.73 7.42
C GLU A 99 -1.37 -5.60 6.00
N ALA A 100 -0.82 -4.43 5.65
CA ALA A 100 -0.07 -4.22 4.41
C ALA A 100 1.28 -3.58 4.71
N TYR A 101 2.33 -4.02 4.02
CA TYR A 101 3.71 -3.58 4.23
C TYR A 101 4.37 -3.19 2.92
N SER A 102 5.23 -2.18 2.94
CA SER A 102 6.01 -1.78 1.77
C SER A 102 7.49 -1.65 2.14
N ILE A 103 8.37 -2.34 1.40
CA ILE A 103 9.82 -2.33 1.59
C ILE A 103 10.52 -2.71 0.28
N ASP A 104 11.60 -2.01 -0.09
CA ASP A 104 12.44 -2.31 -1.26
C ASP A 104 11.64 -2.57 -2.56
N ASP A 105 10.73 -1.67 -2.91
CA ASP A 105 9.84 -1.77 -4.08
C ASP A 105 8.94 -3.03 -4.08
N LYS A 106 8.77 -3.68 -2.92
CA LYS A 106 7.82 -4.76 -2.72
C LYS A 106 6.66 -4.29 -1.86
N LEU A 107 5.47 -4.73 -2.25
CA LEU A 107 4.26 -4.59 -1.48
C LEU A 107 3.82 -5.98 -1.01
N TRP A 108 3.44 -6.06 0.26
CA TRP A 108 2.98 -7.27 0.93
C TRP A 108 1.63 -7.05 1.61
#